data_AF-A0A969GPN5-F1
#
_entry.id   AF-A0A969GPN5-F1
#
_cell.length_a   1.000
_cell.length_b   1.000
_cell.length_c   1.000
_cell.angle_alpha   90.00
_cell.angle_beta   90.00
_cell.angle_gamma   90.00
#
_symmetry.space_group_name_H-M   'P 1'
#
loop_
_entity.id
_entity.type
_entity.pdbx_description
1 polymer ?
#
loop_
_entity_poly.entity_id
_entity_poly.type
_entity_poly.pdbx_seq_one_letter_code
_entity_poly.pdbx_strand_id
1 'polypeptide(L)'
;MASSTYQQFKRGSADAGQYFRYMAAFVGFSEEDAVSIRATRFVIEKHIPDIIADFYSQVLRFPGTRKHFLKRDGSIDQEYLEMRMRHQIHFWRRAASGEYDDDFARYIDYVGRAHTSEGATHRSTLPSAM
;
A
#
# COMPACT_ATOMS: atom_id res chain seq x y z
N MET A 1 -22.04 3.75 -19.32
CA MET A 1 -22.01 3.15 -17.98
C MET A 1 -20.56 3.12 -17.51
N ALA A 2 -20.17 4.06 -16.64
CA ALA A 2 -18.79 4.16 -16.15
C ALA A 2 -18.55 3.12 -15.04
N SER A 3 -17.39 2.45 -15.12
CA SER A 3 -17.00 1.26 -14.37
C SER A 3 -17.00 1.43 -12.84
N SER A 4 -17.47 0.38 -12.17
CA SER A 4 -17.74 0.21 -10.72
C SER A 4 -16.52 0.34 -9.80
N THR A 5 -15.29 0.38 -10.33
CA THR A 5 -14.09 0.33 -9.48
C THR A 5 -13.77 1.66 -8.78
N TYR A 6 -14.20 2.81 -9.34
CA TYR A 6 -13.81 4.13 -8.81
C TYR A 6 -14.61 4.57 -7.58
N GLN A 7 -15.83 4.05 -7.39
CA GLN A 7 -16.73 4.49 -6.30
C GLN A 7 -16.51 3.75 -4.97
N GLN A 8 -15.79 2.61 -4.98
CA GLN A 8 -15.44 1.90 -3.74
C GLN A 8 -14.31 2.57 -2.95
N PHE A 9 -13.56 3.50 -3.55
CA PHE A 9 -12.40 4.15 -2.91
C PHE A 9 -12.74 5.21 -1.85
N LYS A 10 -14.02 5.55 -1.64
CA LYS A 10 -14.42 6.63 -0.72
C LYS A 10 -14.71 6.23 0.74
N ARG A 11 -14.49 4.98 1.13
CA ARG A 11 -14.70 4.56 2.54
C ARG A 11 -13.43 3.97 3.15
N GLY A 12 -12.36 4.77 3.15
CA GLY A 12 -11.37 4.68 4.22
C GLY A 12 -12.04 5.01 5.56
N SER A 13 -11.50 4.50 6.67
CA SER A 13 -12.06 4.84 7.97
C SER A 13 -12.06 6.36 8.14
N ALA A 14 -13.17 6.94 8.63
CA ALA A 14 -13.32 8.40 8.74
C ALA A 14 -12.24 9.04 9.63
N ASP A 15 -11.62 8.22 10.48
CA ASP A 15 -10.55 8.55 11.42
C ASP A 15 -9.12 8.26 10.87
N ALA A 16 -8.97 7.74 9.64
CA ALA A 16 -7.68 7.30 9.11
C ALA A 16 -6.61 8.40 9.14
N GLY A 17 -6.98 9.65 8.81
CA GLY A 17 -6.07 10.80 8.88
C GLY A 17 -5.59 11.11 10.31
N GLN A 18 -6.50 11.05 11.28
CA GLN A 18 -6.15 11.26 12.69
C GLN A 18 -5.23 10.15 13.20
N TYR A 19 -5.54 8.90 12.88
CA TYR A 19 -4.72 7.75 13.27
C TYR A 19 -3.34 7.78 12.61
N PHE A 20 -3.27 8.16 11.33
CA PHE A 20 -1.99 8.32 10.63
C PHE A 20 -1.11 9.36 11.31
N ARG A 21 -1.66 10.54 11.66
CA ARG A 21 -0.90 11.57 12.39
C ARG A 21 -0.45 11.10 13.78
N TYR A 22 -1.31 10.38 14.50
CA TYR A 22 -0.96 9.78 15.80
C TYR A 22 0.21 8.79 15.66
N MET A 23 0.17 7.91 14.66
CA MET A 23 1.25 6.95 14.37
C MET A 23 2.53 7.65 13.89
N ALA A 24 2.42 8.67 13.04
CA ALA A 24 3.56 9.47 12.60
C ALA A 24 4.25 10.14 13.80
N ALA A 25 3.49 10.77 14.70
CA ALA A 25 4.02 11.34 15.93
C ALA A 25 4.67 10.28 16.83
N PHE A 26 4.06 9.09 16.96
CA PHE A 26 4.60 7.99 17.76
C PHE A 26 5.98 7.52 17.27
N VAL A 27 6.21 7.45 15.95
CA VAL A 27 7.51 7.06 15.39
C VAL A 27 8.47 8.23 15.18
N GLY A 28 8.09 9.44 15.60
CA GLY A 28 8.90 10.66 15.41
C GLY A 28 8.96 11.15 13.97
N PHE A 29 8.02 10.74 13.10
CA PHE A 29 7.94 11.20 11.73
C PHE A 29 7.38 12.63 11.65
N SER A 30 8.12 13.51 11.01
CA SER A 30 7.89 14.95 10.95
C SER A 30 7.78 15.48 9.52
N GLU A 31 7.49 16.78 9.38
CA GLU A 31 7.51 17.46 8.07
C GLU A 31 8.90 17.46 7.43
N GLU A 32 9.97 17.51 8.24
CA GLU A 32 11.35 17.44 7.73
C GLU A 32 11.64 16.10 7.05
N ASP A 33 11.09 15.01 7.59
CA ASP A 33 11.16 13.68 6.98
C ASP A 33 10.38 13.65 5.66
N ALA A 34 9.18 14.25 5.62
CA ALA A 34 8.37 14.31 4.41
C ALA A 34 9.06 15.11 3.29
N VAL A 35 9.68 16.25 3.62
CA VAL A 35 10.50 17.04 2.70
C VAL A 35 11.70 16.22 2.20
N SER A 36 12.38 15.52 3.10
CA SER A 36 13.52 14.67 2.77
C SER A 36 13.12 13.54 1.82
N ILE A 37 12.01 12.84 2.09
CA ILE A 37 11.49 11.79 1.20
C ILE A 37 11.14 12.37 -0.17
N ARG A 38 10.42 13.50 -0.21
CA ARG A 38 10.08 14.18 -1.47
C ARG A 38 11.31 14.52 -2.30
N ALA A 39 12.41 14.93 -1.65
CA ALA A 39 13.67 15.22 -2.34
C ALA A 39 14.29 13.98 -2.99
N THR A 40 14.08 12.79 -2.43
CA THR A 40 14.57 11.52 -2.99
C THR A 40 13.69 10.93 -4.11
N ARG A 41 12.50 11.50 -4.37
CA ARG A 41 11.49 10.90 -5.27
C ARG A 41 12.02 10.51 -6.65
N PHE A 42 12.90 11.33 -7.24
CA PHE A 42 13.43 11.08 -8.59
C PHE A 42 14.44 9.95 -8.61
N VAL A 43 15.20 9.79 -7.53
CA VAL A 43 16.11 8.65 -7.35
C VAL A 43 15.29 7.38 -7.21
N ILE A 44 14.27 7.39 -6.36
CA ILE A 44 13.37 6.23 -6.18
C ILE A 44 12.69 5.86 -7.50
N GLU A 45 12.06 6.83 -8.19
CA GLU A 45 11.33 6.58 -9.45
C GLU A 45 12.21 5.91 -10.50
N LYS A 46 13.47 6.34 -10.64
CA LYS A 46 14.44 5.73 -11.56
C LYS A 46 14.66 4.24 -11.28
N HIS A 47 14.61 3.84 -10.02
CA HIS A 47 14.91 2.48 -9.57
C HIS A 47 13.66 1.61 -9.31
N ILE A 48 12.45 2.14 -9.45
CA ILE A 48 11.21 1.36 -9.26
C ILE A 48 11.19 0.06 -10.08
N PRO A 49 11.57 0.03 -11.38
CA PRO A 49 11.56 -1.23 -12.14
C PRO A 49 12.40 -2.32 -11.49
N ASP A 50 13.61 -1.98 -11.04
CA ASP A 50 14.55 -2.92 -10.41
C ASP A 50 14.04 -3.34 -9.02
N ILE A 51 13.57 -2.39 -8.21
CA ILE A 51 12.99 -2.65 -6.88
C ILE A 51 11.85 -3.67 -6.99
N ILE A 52 10.97 -3.50 -7.98
CA ILE A 52 9.83 -4.39 -8.19
C ILE A 52 10.31 -5.77 -8.67
N ALA A 53 11.23 -5.83 -9.62
CA ALA A 53 11.78 -7.10 -10.10
C ALA A 53 12.43 -7.90 -8.97
N ASP A 54 13.30 -7.26 -8.19
CA ASP A 54 14.02 -7.90 -7.08
C ASP A 54 13.08 -8.33 -5.96
N PHE A 55 12.11 -7.48 -5.59
CA PHE A 55 11.11 -7.82 -4.59
C PHE A 55 10.30 -9.04 -5.00
N TYR A 56 9.77 -9.08 -6.23
CA TYR A 56 8.94 -10.20 -6.67
C TYR A 56 9.74 -11.48 -6.90
N SER A 57 10.99 -11.38 -7.36
CA SER A 57 11.93 -12.50 -7.40
C SER A 57 12.10 -13.12 -6.00
N GLN A 58 12.29 -12.27 -4.98
CA GLN A 58 12.46 -12.72 -3.60
C GLN A 58 11.19 -13.36 -3.03
N VAL A 59 10.02 -12.72 -3.14
CA VAL A 59 8.78 -13.30 -2.54
C VAL A 59 8.33 -14.58 -3.25
N LEU A 60 8.64 -14.76 -4.53
CA LEU A 60 8.35 -16.00 -5.25
C LEU A 60 9.35 -17.12 -4.95
N ARG A 61 10.55 -16.79 -4.45
CA ARG A 61 11.57 -17.78 -4.05
C ARG A 61 11.15 -18.58 -2.82
N PHE A 62 10.43 -17.98 -1.87
CA PHE A 62 10.08 -18.64 -0.61
C PHE A 62 8.65 -19.19 -0.62
N PRO A 63 8.42 -20.49 -0.31
CA PRO A 63 7.08 -21.09 -0.34
C PRO A 63 6.03 -20.37 0.51
N GLY A 64 6.44 -19.87 1.69
CA GLY A 64 5.55 -19.19 2.63
C GLY A 64 4.92 -17.91 2.07
N THR A 65 5.62 -17.22 1.16
CA THR A 65 5.14 -16.01 0.49
C THR A 65 4.61 -16.30 -0.92
N ARG A 66 5.25 -17.23 -1.66
CA ARG A 66 4.83 -17.64 -3.00
C ARG A 66 3.39 -18.15 -3.04
N LYS A 67 2.93 -18.85 -2.00
CA LYS A 67 1.57 -19.44 -1.93
C LYS A 67 0.44 -18.44 -2.21
N HIS A 68 0.66 -17.15 -1.95
CA HIS A 68 -0.33 -16.08 -2.19
C HIS A 68 -0.47 -15.69 -3.67
N PHE A 69 0.40 -16.19 -4.54
CA PHE A 69 0.43 -15.92 -5.97
C PHE A 69 0.19 -17.19 -6.79
N LEU A 70 -0.27 -18.27 -6.16
CA LEU A 70 -0.56 -19.53 -6.84
C LEU A 70 -2.06 -19.69 -7.11
N LYS A 71 -2.37 -20.28 -8.25
CA LYS A 71 -3.69 -20.84 -8.55
C LYS A 71 -3.90 -22.13 -7.75
N ARG A 72 -5.13 -22.66 -7.79
CA ARG A 72 -5.49 -23.92 -7.13
C ARG A 72 -4.68 -25.13 -7.62
N ASP A 73 -4.21 -25.08 -8.87
CA ASP A 73 -3.38 -26.13 -9.48
C ASP A 73 -1.89 -26.02 -9.11
N GLY A 74 -1.50 -25.02 -8.32
CA GLY A 74 -0.13 -24.78 -7.90
C GLY A 74 0.74 -23.99 -8.90
N SER A 75 0.20 -23.62 -10.07
CA SER A 75 0.87 -22.71 -11.01
C SER A 75 0.80 -21.26 -10.54
N ILE A 76 1.71 -20.40 -11.02
CA ILE A 76 1.68 -18.97 -10.71
C ILE A 76 0.51 -18.30 -11.44
N ASP A 77 -0.26 -17.49 -10.70
CA ASP A 77 -1.26 -16.59 -11.26
C ASP A 77 -0.58 -15.32 -11.80
N GLN A 78 -0.17 -15.38 -13.06
CA GLN A 78 0.59 -14.32 -13.72
C GLN A 78 -0.19 -12.99 -13.81
N GLU A 79 -1.49 -13.04 -14.12
CA GLU A 79 -2.31 -11.83 -14.22
C GLU A 79 -2.46 -11.14 -12.86
N TYR A 80 -2.71 -11.93 -11.81
CA TYR A 80 -2.76 -11.42 -10.44
C TYR A 80 -1.41 -10.88 -9.97
N LEU A 81 -0.31 -11.55 -10.30
CA LEU A 81 1.05 -11.11 -9.99
C LEU A 81 1.33 -9.74 -10.62
N GLU A 82 1.08 -9.58 -11.92
CA GLU A 82 1.29 -8.31 -12.63
C GLU A 82 0.40 -7.19 -12.11
N MET A 83 -0.84 -7.50 -11.74
CA MET A 83 -1.73 -6.55 -11.07
C MET A 83 -1.12 -6.07 -9.74
N ARG A 84 -0.60 -6.99 -8.93
CA ARG A 84 0.06 -6.63 -7.66
C ARG A 84 1.33 -5.82 -7.87
N MET A 85 2.13 -6.14 -8.89
CA MET A 85 3.30 -5.33 -9.28
C MET A 85 2.90 -3.88 -9.59
N ARG A 86 1.84 -3.67 -10.37
CA ARG A 86 1.32 -2.31 -10.66
C ARG A 86 0.85 -1.58 -9.41
N HIS A 87 0.16 -2.26 -8.49
CA HIS A 87 -0.25 -1.66 -7.22
C HIS A 87 0.94 -1.29 -6.34
N GLN A 88 2.00 -2.10 -6.32
CA GLN A 88 3.22 -1.82 -5.58
C GLN A 88 4.00 -0.63 -6.17
N ILE A 89 4.04 -0.51 -7.50
CA ILE A 89 4.58 0.69 -8.19
C ILE A 89 3.81 1.95 -7.78
N HIS A 90 2.47 1.88 -7.78
CA HIS A 90 1.63 3.00 -7.36
C HIS A 90 1.87 3.37 -5.89
N PHE A 91 2.02 2.37 -5.02
CA PHE A 91 2.38 2.58 -3.62
C PHE A 91 3.71 3.32 -3.47
N TRP A 92 4.76 2.87 -4.17
CA TRP A 92 6.08 3.52 -4.14
C TRP A 92 6.01 4.99 -4.55
N ARG A 93 5.27 5.29 -5.63
CA ARG A 93 5.06 6.66 -6.10
C ARG A 93 4.35 7.54 -5.08
N ARG A 94 3.28 7.01 -4.46
CA ARG A 94 2.53 7.74 -3.43
C ARG A 94 3.36 7.93 -2.16
N ALA A 95 4.12 6.92 -1.75
CA ALA A 95 4.97 7.03 -0.57
C ALA A 95 6.13 8.01 -0.78
N ALA A 96 6.72 8.02 -1.98
CA ALA A 96 7.84 8.90 -2.33
C ALA A 96 7.42 10.33 -2.69
N SER A 97 6.11 10.62 -2.84
CA SER A 97 5.66 11.99 -3.11
C SER A 97 5.93 12.95 -1.95
N GLY A 98 6.06 12.42 -0.73
CA GLY A 98 6.14 13.20 0.50
C GLY A 98 4.86 13.96 0.82
N GLU A 99 3.72 13.54 0.27
CA GLU A 99 2.39 14.11 0.51
C GLU A 99 1.58 13.15 1.38
N TYR A 100 1.62 13.38 2.69
CA TYR A 100 0.99 12.50 3.70
C TYR A 100 -0.27 13.13 4.29
N ASP A 101 -1.22 13.43 3.42
CA ASP A 101 -2.51 14.01 3.79
C ASP A 101 -3.56 12.94 4.16
N ASP A 102 -4.79 13.38 4.41
CA ASP A 102 -5.90 12.48 4.73
C ASP A 102 -6.24 11.53 3.56
N ASP A 103 -5.92 11.88 2.31
CA ASP A 103 -6.12 10.98 1.16
C ASP A 103 -5.08 9.85 1.18
N PHE A 104 -3.81 10.18 1.41
CA PHE A 104 -2.75 9.19 1.62
C PHE A 104 -3.09 8.27 2.80
N ALA A 105 -3.56 8.82 3.92
CA ALA A 105 -3.95 8.04 5.08
C ALA A 105 -5.06 7.02 4.76
N ARG A 106 -6.12 7.44 4.05
CA ARG A 106 -7.19 6.54 3.59
C ARG A 106 -6.67 5.48 2.62
N TYR A 107 -5.73 5.84 1.77
CA TYR A 107 -5.08 4.90 0.85
C TYR A 107 -4.29 3.83 1.62
N ILE A 108 -3.47 4.20 2.60
CA ILE A 108 -2.73 3.24 3.44
C ILE A 108 -3.67 2.33 4.23
N ASP A 109 -4.73 2.87 4.80
CA ASP A 109 -5.77 2.13 5.50
C ASP A 109 -6.45 1.09 4.57
N TYR A 110 -6.76 1.47 3.33
CA TYR A 110 -7.22 0.53 2.30
C TYR A 110 -6.19 -0.56 1.98
N VAL A 111 -4.91 -0.19 1.78
CA VAL A 111 -3.83 -1.14 1.51
C VAL A 111 -3.69 -2.14 2.66
N GLY A 112 -3.72 -1.67 3.92
CA GLY A 112 -3.64 -2.52 5.10
C GLY A 112 -4.76 -3.57 5.12
N ARG A 113 -6.02 -3.15 4.91
CA ARG A 113 -7.15 -4.08 4.81
C ARG A 113 -6.99 -5.07 3.66
N ALA A 114 -6.48 -4.65 2.51
CA ALA A 114 -6.27 -5.54 1.38
C ALA A 114 -5.28 -6.70 1.67
N HIS A 115 -4.49 -6.60 2.75
CA HIS A 115 -3.56 -7.64 3.21
C HIS A 115 -4.09 -8.48 4.38
N THR A 116 -5.27 -8.19 4.93
CA THR A 116 -5.90 -9.04 5.95
C THR A 116 -6.68 -10.19 5.29
N SER A 117 -7.00 -11.22 6.08
CA SER A 117 -7.76 -12.41 5.64
C SER A 117 -9.14 -12.08 5.05
N GLU A 118 -9.68 -10.89 5.32
CA GLU A 118 -10.98 -10.44 4.84
C GLU A 118 -10.89 -9.47 3.64
N GLY A 119 -9.67 -9.11 3.23
CA GLY A 119 -9.43 -8.10 2.19
C GLY A 119 -9.99 -6.72 2.56
N ALA A 120 -10.15 -5.84 1.57
CA ALA A 120 -10.63 -4.47 1.75
C ALA A 120 -12.11 -4.34 2.21
N THR A 121 -12.73 -5.42 2.70
CA THR A 121 -14.16 -5.48 3.00
C THR A 121 -14.52 -5.24 4.47
N HIS A 122 -13.56 -5.29 5.40
CA HIS A 122 -13.85 -5.18 6.84
C HIS A 122 -13.49 -3.83 7.46
N ARG A 123 -14.38 -3.30 8.32
CA ARG A 123 -14.22 -2.01 9.00
C ARG A 123 -13.36 -2.19 10.24
N SER A 124 -12.09 -1.84 10.17
CA SER A 124 -11.24 -1.67 11.36
C SER A 124 -11.69 -0.41 12.11
N THR A 125 -12.54 -0.57 13.12
CA THR A 125 -12.83 0.49 14.09
C THR A 125 -11.65 0.61 15.06
N LEU A 126 -11.09 1.81 15.19
CA LEU A 126 -10.20 2.11 16.31
C LEU A 126 -10.96 1.90 17.63
N PRO A 127 -10.34 1.36 18.69
CA PRO A 127 -10.92 1.43 20.02
C PRO A 127 -11.06 2.90 20.41
N SER A 128 -12.27 3.33 20.80
CA SER A 128 -12.45 4.65 21.42
C SER A 128 -11.76 4.67 22.78
N ALA A 129 -10.51 5.14 22.84
CA ALA A 129 -9.88 5.69 24.03
C ALA A 129 -8.51 6.30 23.68
N MET A 130 -8.43 7.64 23.67
CA MET A 130 -7.45 8.47 24.40
C MET A 130 -7.76 9.94 24.17
#